data_AF-A0A8T9Q0L8-F1
#
_entry.id   AF-A0A8T9Q0L8-F1
#
_cell.length_a   1.000
_cell.length_b   1.000
_cell.length_c   1.000
_cell.angle_alpha   90.00
_cell.angle_beta   90.00
_cell.angle_gamma   90.00
#
_symmetry.space_group_name_H-M   'P 1'
#
loop_
_entity.id
_entity.type
_entity.pdbx_description
1 polymer ?
#
loop_
_entity_poly.entity_id
_entity_poly.type
_entity_poly.pdbx_seq_one_letter_code
_entity_poly.pdbx_strand_id
1 'polypeptide(L)' 'MAGSAAYMGKPEATGEAILQLLAAETPPLRLLLGAMPLRMIEPTYQQRLTTWKEWQPVAEKAQG' A
#
# COMPACT_ATOMS: atom_id res chain seq x y z
N MET A 1 24.09 -14.32 9.85
CA MET A 1 24.33 -13.21 8.92
C MET A 1 23.80 -11.94 9.56
N ALA A 2 24.68 -11.04 10.00
CA ALA A 2 24.26 -9.76 10.56
C ALA A 2 23.71 -8.90 9.41
N GLY A 3 22.43 -8.54 9.47
CA GLY A 3 21.86 -7.55 8.55
C GLY A 3 22.63 -6.25 8.73
N SER A 4 23.28 -5.76 7.68
CA SER A 4 24.02 -4.50 7.76
C SER A 4 23.05 -3.38 8.11
N ALA A 5 23.51 -2.40 8.90
CA ALA A 5 22.71 -1.24 9.29
C ALA A 5 22.11 -0.48 8.09
N ALA A 6 22.63 -0.69 6.87
CA ALA A 6 22.08 -0.15 5.63
C ALA A 6 20.72 -0.75 5.22
N TYR A 7 20.36 -1.94 5.73
CA TYR A 7 19.03 -2.53 5.50
C TYR A 7 17.98 -2.02 6.50
N MET A 8 18.41 -1.45 7.63
CA MET A 8 17.54 -0.88 8.64
C MET A 8 17.30 0.59 8.32
N GLY A 9 16.04 0.98 8.16
CA GLY A 9 15.68 2.40 7.99
C GLY A 9 16.07 3.23 9.21
N LYS A 10 16.17 4.55 9.05
CA LYS A 10 16.39 5.48 10.17
C LYS A 10 15.10 5.62 10.99
N PRO A 11 15.10 5.35 12.31
CA PRO A 11 13.91 5.51 13.13
C PRO A 11 13.33 6.94 13.09
N GLU A 12 14.19 7.95 13.04
CA GLU A 12 13.81 9.37 13.04
C GLU A 12 12.97 9.73 11.79
N ALA A 13 13.29 9.13 10.64
CA ALA A 13 12.54 9.34 9.39
C ALA A 13 11.08 8.86 9.48
N THR A 14 10.80 7.89 10.36
CA THR A 14 9.42 7.45 10.60
C THR A 14 8.62 8.52 11.34
N GLY A 15 9.24 9.19 12.32
CA GLY A 15 8.61 10.29 13.05
C GLY A 15 8.26 11.45 12.12
N GLU A 16 9.20 11.85 11.25
CA GLU A 16 8.96 12.90 10.25
C GLU A 16 7.79 12.54 9.31
N ALA A 17 7.73 11.30 8.82
CA ALA A 17 6.65 10.85 7.95
C ALA A 17 5.27 10.90 8.63
N ILE A 18 5.20 10.54 9.93
CA ILE A 18 3.96 10.62 10.71
C ILE A 18 3.55 12.07 10.94
N LEU A 19 4.48 12.96 11.28
CA LEU A 19 4.18 14.38 11.47
C LEU A 19 3.66 15.02 10.18
N GLN A 20 4.23 14.65 9.02
CA GLN A 20 3.72 15.08 7.71
C GLN A 20 2.30 14.57 7.45
N LEU A 21 2.02 13.30 7.79
CA LEU A 21 0.66 12.74 7.66
C LEU A 21 -0.36 13.53 8.49
N LEU A 22 -0.01 13.87 9.73
CA LEU A 22 -0.90 14.63 10.63
C LEU A 22 -1.11 16.08 10.18
N ALA A 23 -0.15 16.65 9.46
CA ALA A 23 -0.25 18.01 8.93
C ALA A 23 -1.07 18.10 7.62
N ALA A 24 -1.43 16.98 6.99
CA ALA A 24 -2.20 16.98 5.77
C ALA A 24 -3.66 17.39 6.03
N GLU A 25 -4.20 18.33 5.24
CA GLU A 25 -5.60 18.76 5.33
C GLU A 25 -6.57 17.58 5.10
N THR A 26 -6.21 16.66 4.20
CA THR A 26 -6.97 15.45 3.88
C THR A 26 -6.04 14.23 3.92
N PRO A 27 -5.76 13.66 5.11
CA PRO A 27 -4.84 12.54 5.22
C PRO A 27 -5.44 11.26 4.61
N PRO A 28 -4.63 10.41 3.96
CA PRO A 28 -5.10 9.10 3.51
C PRO A 28 -5.49 8.22 4.69
N LEU A 29 -6.47 7.32 4.49
CA LEU A 29 -6.89 6.33 5.49
C LEU A 29 -5.79 5.32 5.84
N ARG A 30 -4.81 5.14 4.94
CA ARG A 30 -3.70 4.20 5.10
C ARG A 30 -2.44 4.82 4.53
N LEU A 31 -1.38 4.83 5.33
CA LEU A 31 -0.03 5.21 4.90
C LEU A 31 0.89 3.98 5.01
N LEU A 32 1.61 3.67 3.94
CA LEU A 32 2.62 2.62 3.94
C LEU A 32 3.98 3.24 4.26
N LEU A 33 4.65 2.72 5.29
CA LEU A 33 5.94 3.25 5.77
C LEU A 33 7.09 2.44 5.18
N GLY A 34 8.04 3.15 4.55
CA GLY A 34 9.20 2.55 3.89
C GLY A 34 8.94 2.15 2.43
N ALA A 35 10.01 1.78 1.73
CA ALA A 35 9.97 1.55 0.28
C ALA A 35 9.42 0.17 -0.14
N MET A 36 9.42 -0.80 0.76
CA MET A 36 9.06 -2.20 0.44
C MET A 36 7.55 -2.48 0.39
N PRO A 37 6.71 -1.97 1.31
CA PRO A 37 5.31 -2.39 1.36
C PRO A 37 4.53 -2.11 0.07
N LEU A 38 4.72 -0.95 -0.57
CA LEU A 38 4.02 -0.62 -1.82
C LEU A 38 4.42 -1.58 -2.96
N ARG A 39 5.72 -1.85 -3.11
CA ARG A 39 6.25 -2.78 -4.12
C ARG A 39 5.70 -4.19 -3.96
N MET A 40 5.42 -4.61 -2.74
CA MET A 40 4.84 -5.93 -2.46
C MET A 40 3.33 -5.97 -2.69
N ILE A 41 2.61 -4.92 -2.30
CA ILE A 41 1.15 -4.92 -2.28
C ILE A 41 0.54 -4.57 -3.64
N GLU A 42 1.16 -3.66 -4.38
CA GLU A 42 0.68 -3.18 -5.68
C GLU A 42 0.39 -4.32 -6.68
N PRO A 43 1.33 -5.24 -6.99
CA PRO A 43 1.07 -6.30 -7.95
C PRO A 43 -0.06 -7.23 -7.51
N THR A 44 -0.22 -7.45 -6.19
CA THR A 44 -1.31 -8.29 -5.66
C THR A 44 -2.68 -7.64 -5.88
N TYR A 45 -2.80 -6.34 -5.64
CA TYR A 45 -4.06 -5.62 -5.88
C TYR A 45 -4.36 -5.49 -7.37
N GLN A 46 -3.35 -5.28 -8.20
CA GLN A 46 -3.51 -5.29 -9.65
C GLN A 46 -4.06 -6.63 -10.13
N GLN A 47 -3.47 -7.75 -9.68
CA GLN A 47 -3.95 -9.08 -10.02
C GLN A 47 -5.42 -9.30 -9.59
N ARG A 48 -5.76 -8.95 -8.34
CA ARG A 48 -7.14 -9.06 -7.84
C ARG A 48 -8.12 -8.25 -8.68
N LEU A 49 -7.76 -7.01 -9.03
CA LEU A 49 -8.60 -6.14 -9.84
C LEU A 49 -8.79 -6.71 -11.25
N THR A 50 -7.75 -7.28 -11.86
CA THR A 50 -7.86 -7.98 -13.14
C THR A 50 -8.86 -9.13 -13.05
N THR A 51 -8.74 -10.00 -12.04
CA THR A 51 -9.69 -11.11 -11.84
C THR A 51 -11.12 -10.61 -11.66
N TRP A 52 -11.34 -9.53 -10.90
CA TRP A 52 -12.69 -8.99 -10.72
C TRP A 52 -13.28 -8.41 -12.00
N LYS A 53 -12.46 -7.76 -12.83
CA LYS A 53 -12.89 -7.24 -14.14
C LYS A 53 -13.25 -8.36 -15.12
N GLU A 54 -12.47 -9.44 -15.14
CA GLU A 54 -12.75 -10.63 -15.98
C GLU A 54 -14.12 -11.25 -15.65
N TRP A 55 -14.49 -11.27 -14.36
CA TRP A 55 -15.75 -11.84 -13.88
C TRP A 55 -16.88 -10.82 -13.76
N GLN A 56 -16.66 -9.55 -14.08
CA GLN A 56 -17.66 -8.49 -14.00
C GLN A 56 -18.96 -8.86 -14.75
N PRO A 57 -18.94 -9.38 -15.99
CA PRO A 57 -20.18 -9.71 -16.69
C PRO A 57 -20.99 -10.81 -16.01
N VAL A 58 -20.34 -11.73 -15.28
CA VAL A 58 -21.02 -12.76 -14.50
C VAL A 58 -21.68 -12.14 -13.27
N ALA A 59 -20.97 -11.23 -12.58
CA ALA A 59 -21.51 -10.52 -11.43
C ALA A 59 -22.70 -9.61 -11.80
N GLU A 60 -22.63 -8.90 -12.93
CA GLU A 60 -23.69 -8.00 -13.40
C GLU A 60 -24.99 -8.73 -13.74
N LYS A 61 -24.92 -9.99 -14.21
CA LYS A 61 -26.12 -10.82 -14.44
C LYS A 61 -26.95 -11.04 -13.18
N ALA A 62 -26.35 -10.93 -11.99
CA ALA A 62 -27.09 -11.06 -10.74
C ALA A 62 -28.06 -9.89 -10.48
N GLN A 63 -27.93 -8.79 -11.23
CA GLN A 63 -28.81 -7.62 -11.10
C GLN A 63 -30.21 -7.83 -11.71
N GLY A 64 -30.41 -8.89 -12.51
CA GLY A 64 -31.67 -9.20 -13.20
C GLY A 64 -31.59 -8.94 -14.70
#